data_AF-A0A373WJE7-F1
#
_entry.id   AF-A0A373WJE7-F1
#
_cell.length_a   1.000
_cell.length_b   1.000
_cell.length_c   1.000
_cell.angle_alpha   90.00
_cell.angle_beta   90.00
_cell.angle_gamma   90.00
#
_symmetry.space_group_name_H-M   'P 1'
#
loop_
_entity.id
_entity.type
_entity.pdbx_description
1 polymer ?
#
loop_
_entity_poly.entity_id
_entity_poly.type
_entity_poly.pdbx_seq_one_letter_code
_entity_poly.pdbx_strand_id
1 'polypeptide(L)'
;MNEKQKLYIDELAESQGVAFSMAVEQDFDLCSFANMFMLSDARNHMDNGSAYWMTMTPYIMIDKLSMNSVDKATMNYSKKMVEWLGEFYAGYQYYTNIPSSKIVKIITPEFICKRYNVLHDLDMGVAVKKLSKSFDKQI
;
A
#
# COMPACT_ATOMS: atom_id res chain seq x y z
N MET A 1 3.13 -22.31 2.05
CA MET A 1 3.49 -21.29 1.05
C MET A 1 4.69 -21.81 0.28
N ASN A 2 4.62 -21.88 -1.04
CA ASN A 2 5.81 -22.22 -1.83
C ASN A 2 6.64 -20.93 -2.06
N GLU A 3 7.96 -21.07 -2.24
CA GLU A 3 8.89 -19.93 -2.37
C GLU A 3 8.49 -18.98 -3.51
N LYS A 4 7.91 -19.52 -4.58
CA LYS A 4 7.47 -18.76 -5.75
C LYS A 4 6.36 -17.75 -5.43
N GLN A 5 5.41 -18.12 -4.57
CA GLN A 5 4.34 -17.22 -4.14
C GLN A 5 4.84 -16.10 -3.24
N LYS A 6 5.91 -16.36 -2.47
CA LYS A 6 6.53 -15.36 -1.61
C LYS A 6 7.28 -14.31 -2.43
N LEU A 7 8.11 -14.76 -3.38
CA LEU A 7 8.86 -13.85 -4.26
C LEU A 7 7.94 -12.88 -5.01
N TYR A 8 6.81 -13.39 -5.50
CA TYR A 8 5.84 -12.57 -6.22
C TYR A 8 5.18 -11.48 -5.36
N ILE A 9 5.03 -11.73 -4.06
CA ILE A 9 4.47 -10.72 -3.16
C ILE A 9 5.49 -9.70 -2.71
N ASP A 10 6.75 -10.13 -2.54
CA ASP A 10 7.84 -9.23 -2.22
C ASP A 10 8.04 -8.23 -3.37
N GLU A 11 8.00 -8.69 -4.62
CA GLU A 11 8.04 -7.82 -5.82
C GLU A 11 6.84 -6.86 -5.89
N LEU A 12 5.62 -7.33 -5.61
CA LEU A 12 4.43 -6.48 -5.59
C LEU A 12 4.55 -5.39 -4.52
N ALA A 13 4.98 -5.77 -3.31
CA ALA A 13 5.12 -4.87 -2.18
C ALA A 13 6.18 -3.80 -2.46
N GLU A 14 7.35 -4.20 -2.96
CA GLU A 14 8.43 -3.29 -3.35
C GLU A 14 7.96 -2.33 -4.46
N SER A 15 7.34 -2.85 -5.52
CA SER A 15 6.83 -2.03 -6.63
C SER A 15 5.79 -1.01 -6.15
N GLN A 16 4.90 -1.41 -5.23
CA GLN A 16 3.92 -0.50 -4.62
C GLN A 16 4.58 0.56 -3.74
N GLY A 17 5.60 0.19 -2.96
CA GLY A 17 6.41 1.13 -2.18
C GLY A 17 7.10 2.18 -3.06
N VAL A 18 7.72 1.73 -4.15
CA VAL A 18 8.35 2.62 -5.15
C VAL A 18 7.33 3.57 -5.77
N ALA A 19 6.14 3.06 -6.12
CA ALA A 19 5.07 3.92 -6.66
C ALA A 19 4.66 5.03 -5.68
N PHE A 20 4.61 4.74 -4.38
CA PHE A 20 4.31 5.72 -3.35
C PHE A 20 5.44 6.77 -3.27
N SER A 21 6.71 6.36 -3.34
CA SER A 21 7.86 7.28 -3.37
C SER A 21 7.77 8.21 -4.57
N MET A 22 7.48 7.68 -5.76
CA MET A 22 7.37 8.45 -6.98
C MET A 22 6.21 9.45 -6.95
N ALA A 23 5.09 9.12 -6.29
CA ALA A 23 3.99 10.05 -6.14
C ALA A 23 4.37 11.23 -5.23
N VAL A 24 5.03 10.96 -4.11
CA VAL A 24 5.52 12.02 -3.20
C VAL A 24 6.59 12.89 -3.88
N GLU A 25 7.48 12.30 -4.67
CA GLU A 25 8.46 13.04 -5.48
C GLU A 25 7.81 13.97 -6.52
N GLN A 26 6.57 13.69 -6.93
CA GLN A 26 5.74 14.52 -7.80
C GLN A 26 4.85 15.52 -7.04
N ASP A 27 5.14 15.76 -5.76
CA ASP A 27 4.43 16.73 -4.92
C ASP A 27 2.96 16.34 -4.63
N PHE A 28 2.67 15.05 -4.63
CA PHE A 28 1.39 14.51 -4.15
C PHE A 28 1.45 14.18 -2.64
N ASP A 29 0.36 14.45 -1.92
CA ASP A 29 0.24 14.05 -0.52
C ASP A 29 0.18 12.52 -0.39
N LEU A 30 1.03 11.97 0.47
CA LEU A 30 1.17 10.53 0.68
C LEU A 30 -0.15 9.86 1.06
N CYS A 31 -0.91 10.44 2.00
CA CYS A 31 -2.09 9.80 2.54
C CYS A 31 -3.23 9.82 1.53
N SER A 32 -3.45 10.97 0.88
CA SER A 32 -4.46 11.08 -0.19
C SER A 32 -4.14 10.17 -1.37
N PHE A 33 -2.86 10.08 -1.77
CA PHE A 33 -2.39 9.18 -2.83
C PHE A 33 -2.61 7.71 -2.44
N ALA A 34 -2.18 7.30 -1.24
CA ALA A 34 -2.37 5.93 -0.76
C ALA A 34 -3.84 5.54 -0.72
N ASN A 35 -4.71 6.45 -0.25
CA ASN A 35 -6.15 6.21 -0.21
C ASN A 35 -6.75 6.05 -1.62
N MET A 36 -6.43 6.96 -2.55
CA MET A 36 -6.85 6.86 -3.95
C MET A 36 -6.36 5.56 -4.58
N PHE A 37 -5.07 5.27 -4.43
CA PHE A 37 -4.43 4.09 -5.02
C PHE A 37 -5.12 2.80 -4.54
N MET A 38 -5.33 2.67 -3.23
CA MET A 38 -5.95 1.49 -2.64
C MET A 38 -7.42 1.29 -3.06
N LEU A 39 -8.10 2.36 -3.48
CA LEU A 39 -9.47 2.34 -4.00
C LEU A 39 -9.54 2.21 -5.54
N SER A 40 -8.40 2.26 -6.23
CA SER A 40 -8.34 2.28 -7.69
C SER A 40 -8.62 0.92 -8.34
N ASP A 41 -9.05 0.94 -9.61
CA ASP A 41 -9.19 -0.27 -10.42
C ASP A 41 -7.85 -1.01 -10.59
N ALA A 42 -6.73 -0.26 -10.68
CA ALA A 42 -5.40 -0.83 -10.77
C ALA A 42 -5.11 -1.74 -9.57
N ARG A 43 -5.35 -1.25 -8.34
CA ARG A 43 -5.15 -2.05 -7.13
C ARG A 43 -6.15 -3.19 -7.03
N ASN A 44 -7.42 -2.99 -7.43
CA ASN A 44 -8.39 -4.08 -7.49
C ASN A 44 -7.94 -5.20 -8.46
N HIS A 45 -7.34 -4.87 -9.61
CA HIS A 45 -6.78 -5.89 -10.50
C HIS A 45 -5.59 -6.64 -9.89
N MET A 46 -4.73 -5.95 -9.13
CA MET A 46 -3.62 -6.58 -8.41
C MET A 46 -4.10 -7.53 -7.32
N ASP A 47 -5.12 -7.14 -6.55
CA ASP A 47 -5.75 -8.01 -5.54
C ASP A 47 -6.27 -9.31 -6.14
N ASN A 48 -6.73 -9.25 -7.40
CA ASN A 48 -7.26 -10.39 -8.15
C ASN A 48 -6.19 -11.10 -9.02
N GLY A 49 -4.89 -10.82 -8.81
CA GLY A 49 -3.80 -11.55 -9.44
C GLY A 49 -3.54 -11.20 -10.92
N SER A 50 -3.91 -10.00 -11.37
CA SER A 50 -3.65 -9.58 -12.75
C SER A 50 -2.16 -9.41 -13.03
N ALA A 51 -1.56 -10.36 -13.77
CA ALA A 51 -0.15 -10.28 -14.17
C ALA A 51 0.20 -8.97 -14.89
N TYR A 52 -0.71 -8.44 -15.72
CA TYR A 52 -0.52 -7.18 -16.43
C TYR A 52 -0.27 -6.00 -15.49
N TRP A 53 -1.11 -5.84 -14.46
CA TRP A 53 -0.96 -4.75 -13.50
C TRP A 53 0.21 -4.97 -12.55
N MET A 54 0.44 -6.22 -12.13
CA MET A 54 1.49 -6.56 -11.18
C MET A 54 2.91 -6.49 -11.74
N THR A 55 3.07 -6.65 -13.07
CA THR A 55 4.38 -6.53 -13.76
C THR A 55 4.60 -5.17 -14.40
N MET A 56 3.62 -4.26 -14.31
CA MET A 56 3.74 -2.91 -14.83
C MET A 56 4.72 -2.10 -13.99
N THR A 57 5.59 -1.32 -14.66
CA THR A 57 6.50 -0.45 -13.92
C THR A 57 5.74 0.65 -13.18
N PRO A 58 6.19 1.07 -11.99
CA PRO A 58 5.53 2.11 -11.19
C PRO A 58 5.26 3.41 -11.97
N TYR A 59 6.21 3.83 -12.82
CA TYR A 59 6.07 4.99 -13.69
C TYR A 59 4.81 4.89 -14.59
N ILE A 60 4.69 3.80 -15.36
CA ILE A 60 3.57 3.60 -16.29
C ILE A 60 2.25 3.42 -15.53
N MET A 61 2.31 2.78 -14.35
CA MET A 61 1.14 2.61 -13.50
C MET A 61 0.61 3.97 -13.03
N ILE A 62 1.47 4.84 -12.53
CA ILE A 62 1.11 6.18 -12.05
C ILE A 62 0.47 7.00 -13.17
N ASP A 63 1.02 6.98 -14.38
CA ASP A 63 0.47 7.67 -15.56
C ASP A 63 -0.96 7.23 -15.93
N LYS A 64 -1.39 6.04 -15.50
CA LYS A 64 -2.74 5.49 -15.76
C LYS A 64 -3.74 5.76 -14.65
N LEU A 65 -3.29 6.23 -13.48
CA LEU A 65 -4.15 6.50 -12.36
C LEU A 65 -4.84 7.87 -12.52
N SER A 66 -6.07 7.96 -12.04
CA SER A 66 -6.79 9.24 -11.97
C SER A 66 -6.36 10.00 -10.71
N MET A 67 -5.57 11.06 -10.88
CA MET A 67 -5.04 11.86 -9.77
C MET A 67 -5.97 13.01 -9.33
N ASN A 68 -7.18 13.09 -9.86
CA ASN A 68 -8.10 14.21 -9.62
C ASN A 68 -8.52 14.37 -8.14
N SER A 69 -8.40 13.30 -7.35
CA SER A 69 -8.73 13.29 -5.92
C SER A 69 -7.50 13.27 -5.00
N VAL A 70 -6.31 13.48 -5.55
CA VAL A 70 -5.04 13.46 -4.78
C VAL A 70 -4.64 14.89 -4.46
N ASP A 71 -4.45 15.16 -3.18
CA ASP A 71 -4.08 16.47 -2.69
C ASP A 71 -2.59 16.75 -2.94
N LYS A 72 -2.22 18.04 -2.87
CA LYS A 72 -0.81 18.46 -2.87
C LYS A 72 -0.16 18.17 -1.53
N ALA A 73 1.12 17.84 -1.55
CA ALA A 73 1.87 17.50 -0.35
C ALA A 73 1.83 18.64 0.68
N THR A 74 1.43 18.31 1.91
CA THR A 74 1.44 19.25 3.05
C THR A 74 2.43 18.85 4.14
N MET A 75 2.91 17.61 4.09
CA MET A 75 3.83 17.02 5.06
C MET A 75 4.97 16.33 4.34
N ASN A 76 6.16 16.42 4.93
CA ASN A 76 7.34 15.70 4.43
C ASN A 76 7.50 14.39 5.19
N TYR A 77 7.36 13.28 4.47
CA TYR A 77 7.65 11.93 4.97
C TYR A 77 9.02 11.48 4.45
N SER A 78 9.77 10.73 5.26
CA SER A 78 11.02 10.14 4.78
C SER A 78 10.72 9.09 3.71
N LYS A 79 11.60 8.94 2.72
CA LYS A 79 11.46 7.94 1.65
C LYS A 79 11.20 6.53 2.20
N LYS A 80 11.96 6.11 3.22
CA LYS A 80 11.78 4.82 3.90
C LYS A 80 10.36 4.64 4.46
N MET A 81 9.77 5.69 5.01
CA MET A 81 8.40 5.63 5.54
C MET A 81 7.36 5.57 4.42
N VAL A 82 7.59 6.32 3.34
CA VAL A 82 6.72 6.33 2.15
C VAL A 82 6.68 4.95 1.49
N GLU A 83 7.86 4.37 1.22
CA GLU A 83 7.98 3.03 0.62
C GLU A 83 7.36 1.97 1.51
N TRP A 84 7.67 2.00 2.81
CA TRP A 84 7.13 1.06 3.77
C TRP A 84 5.61 1.14 3.89
N LEU A 85 4.97 2.31 3.75
CA LEU A 85 3.51 2.41 3.75
C LEU A 85 2.90 1.67 2.55
N GLY A 86 3.53 1.79 1.38
CA GLY A 86 3.13 1.05 0.17
C GLY A 86 3.28 -0.45 0.38
N GLU A 87 4.44 -0.90 0.84
CA GLU A 87 4.72 -2.30 1.15
C GLU A 87 3.74 -2.86 2.20
N PHE A 88 3.46 -2.08 3.25
CA PHE A 88 2.55 -2.45 4.32
C PHE A 88 1.16 -2.80 3.80
N TYR A 89 0.60 -1.99 2.91
CA TYR A 89 -0.72 -2.24 2.36
C TYR A 89 -0.77 -3.46 1.44
N ALA A 90 0.26 -3.66 0.61
CA ALA A 90 0.37 -4.86 -0.23
C ALA A 90 0.49 -6.11 0.65
N GLY A 91 1.33 -6.06 1.68
CA GLY A 91 1.47 -7.13 2.67
C GLY A 91 0.16 -7.40 3.40
N TYR A 92 -0.53 -6.37 3.88
CA TYR A 92 -1.79 -6.54 4.60
C TYR A 92 -2.84 -7.24 3.74
N GLN A 93 -3.00 -6.81 2.48
CA GLN A 93 -3.91 -7.45 1.53
C GLN A 93 -3.55 -8.93 1.33
N TYR A 94 -2.27 -9.23 1.14
CA TYR A 94 -1.81 -10.61 0.96
C TYR A 94 -2.06 -11.50 2.18
N TYR A 95 -1.66 -11.05 3.37
CA TYR A 95 -1.74 -11.85 4.60
C TYR A 95 -3.18 -12.10 5.06
N THR A 96 -4.13 -11.28 4.63
CA THR A 96 -5.53 -11.36 5.06
C THR A 96 -6.51 -11.75 3.96
N ASN A 97 -6.10 -11.64 2.69
CA ASN A 97 -6.95 -11.77 1.51
C ASN A 97 -8.18 -10.83 1.51
N ILE A 98 -8.15 -9.77 2.32
CA ILE A 98 -9.20 -8.74 2.35
C ILE A 98 -8.92 -7.76 1.19
N PRO A 99 -9.92 -7.35 0.40
CA PRO A 99 -9.72 -6.36 -0.65
C PRO A 99 -9.07 -5.06 -0.14
N SER A 100 -8.11 -4.52 -0.90
CA SER A 100 -7.39 -3.27 -0.63
C SER A 100 -8.33 -2.13 -0.28
N SER A 101 -9.44 -2.04 -1.03
CA SER A 101 -10.47 -1.03 -0.91
C SER A 101 -11.25 -1.09 0.40
N LYS A 102 -11.30 -2.26 1.05
CA LYS A 102 -11.85 -2.41 2.41
C LYS A 102 -10.79 -2.10 3.46
N ILE A 103 -9.56 -2.58 3.26
CA ILE A 103 -8.45 -2.35 4.19
C ILE A 103 -8.25 -0.86 4.43
N VAL A 104 -8.14 -0.06 3.36
CA VAL A 104 -7.82 1.37 3.49
C VAL A 104 -8.91 2.19 4.18
N LYS A 105 -10.17 1.71 4.14
CA LYS A 105 -11.31 2.35 4.83
C LYS A 105 -11.31 2.11 6.34
N ILE A 106 -10.73 0.99 6.79
CA ILE A 106 -10.66 0.61 8.20
C ILE A 106 -9.32 1.07 8.79
N ILE A 107 -8.26 0.84 8.04
CA ILE A 107 -6.87 1.12 8.39
C ILE A 107 -6.39 2.23 7.47
N THR A 108 -6.66 3.48 7.84
CA THR A 108 -6.37 4.63 6.99
C THR A 108 -4.87 4.94 6.92
N PRO A 109 -4.40 5.61 5.85
CA PRO A 109 -2.99 5.96 5.72
C PRO A 109 -2.49 6.82 6.88
N GLU A 110 -3.28 7.79 7.34
CA GLU A 110 -2.94 8.66 8.48
C GLU A 110 -2.79 7.86 9.78
N PHE A 111 -3.64 6.85 9.97
CA PHE A 111 -3.57 5.98 11.14
C PHE A 111 -2.25 5.21 11.19
N ILE A 112 -1.81 4.70 10.04
CA ILE A 112 -0.55 3.96 9.90
C ILE A 112 0.64 4.88 10.00
N CYS A 113 0.63 6.03 9.32
CA CYS A 113 1.70 7.02 9.38
C CYS A 113 2.01 7.46 10.81
N LYS A 114 0.98 7.70 11.64
CA LYS A 114 1.14 8.05 13.07
C LYS A 114 1.76 6.93 13.92
N ARG A 115 1.73 5.69 13.44
CA ARG A 115 2.22 4.49 14.14
C ARG A 115 3.46 3.88 13.51
N TYR A 116 4.01 4.53 12.48
CA TYR A 116 5.17 4.07 11.73
C TYR A 116 6.30 3.60 12.65
N ASN A 117 6.74 4.46 13.58
CA ASN A 117 7.84 4.17 14.52
C ASN A 117 7.63 2.90 15.36
N VAL A 118 6.39 2.44 15.55
CA VAL A 118 6.07 1.21 16.31
C VAL A 118 5.89 0.01 15.39
N LEU A 119 5.32 0.21 14.20
CA LEU A 119 4.96 -0.88 13.30
C LEU A 119 6.10 -1.28 12.37
N HIS A 120 6.93 -0.33 11.92
CA HIS A 120 7.97 -0.59 10.92
C HIS A 120 9.16 -1.42 11.44
N ASP A 121 9.34 -1.49 12.75
CA ASP A 121 10.33 -2.34 13.41
C ASP A 121 9.87 -3.81 13.55
N LEU A 122 8.59 -4.08 13.29
CA LEU A 122 8.03 -5.42 13.35
C LEU A 122 8.20 -6.14 12.02
N ASP A 123 8.31 -7.46 12.08
CA ASP A 123 8.04 -8.30 10.91
C ASP A 123 6.64 -8.00 10.34
N MET A 124 6.51 -7.97 9.01
CA MET A 124 5.28 -7.58 8.33
C MET A 124 4.08 -8.43 8.78
N GLY A 125 4.25 -9.75 8.90
CA GLY A 125 3.20 -10.65 9.35
C GLY A 125 2.78 -10.38 10.80
N VAL A 126 3.74 -9.98 11.65
CA VAL A 126 3.46 -9.58 13.05
C VAL A 126 2.70 -8.27 13.11
N ALA A 127 3.08 -7.27 12.30
CA ALA A 127 2.38 -5.99 12.22
C ALA A 127 0.93 -6.18 11.76
N VAL A 128 0.71 -6.95 10.69
CA VAL A 128 -0.63 -7.29 10.18
C VAL A 128 -1.46 -7.99 11.25
N LYS A 129 -0.94 -9.06 11.86
CA LYS A 129 -1.66 -9.82 12.90
C LYS A 129 -2.06 -8.95 14.09
N LYS A 130 -1.21 -8.00 14.49
CA LYS A 130 -1.50 -7.07 15.60
C LYS A 130 -2.66 -6.15 15.25
N LEU A 131 -2.70 -5.63 14.03
CA LEU A 131 -3.75 -4.75 13.56
C LEU A 131 -5.06 -5.50 13.28
N SER A 132 -5.01 -6.67 12.63
CA SER A 132 -6.23 -7.46 12.39
C SER A 132 -6.98 -7.74 13.68
N LYS A 133 -6.29 -8.19 14.75
CA LYS A 133 -6.89 -8.37 16.09
C LYS A 133 -7.57 -7.12 16.65
N SER A 134 -7.08 -5.94 16.30
CA SER A 134 -7.64 -4.66 16.76
C SER A 134 -8.90 -4.28 15.98
N PHE A 135 -9.08 -4.83 14.77
CA PHE A 135 -10.15 -4.50 13.84
C PHE A 135 -11.04 -5.70 13.44
N ASP A 136 -10.92 -6.85 14.13
CA ASP A 136 -11.64 -8.10 13.82
C ASP A 136 -13.17 -7.95 13.68
N LYS A 137 -13.78 -6.92 14.28
CA LYS A 137 -15.22 -6.64 14.18
C LYS A 137 -15.65 -5.72 13.03
N GLN A 138 -14.68 -5.15 12.30
CA GLN A 138 -14.91 -4.16 11.23
C GLN A 138 -14.53 -4.70 9.85
N ILE A 139 -13.85 -5.85 9.81
CA ILE A 139 -13.34 -6.53 8.61
C ILE A 139 -14.37 -7.52 8.06
#